data_AF-A0A6C0EGP5-F1
#
_entry.id   AF-A0A6C0EGP5-F1
#
_cell.length_a   1.000
_cell.length_b   1.000
_cell.length_c   1.000
_cell.angle_alpha   90.00
_cell.angle_beta   90.00
_cell.angle_gamma   90.00
#
_symmetry.space_group_name_H-M   'P 1'
#
loop_
_entity.id
_entity.type
_entity.pdbx_description
1 polymer ?
#
loop_
_entity_poly.entity_id
_entity_poly.type
_entity_poly.pdbx_seq_one_letter_code
_entity_poly.pdbx_strand_id
1 'polypeptide(L)'
;MANKTKCVKDNTKKYKSRPSPPFPANKCKGKTKKGNNGKMFKSKPDVNGVHKWVAVVSASASATKTKKTKTKKTKTKRRKSKKAEPVSEKKSLFSFF
;
A
#
# COMPACT_ATOMS: atom_id res chain seq x y z
N MET A 1 -15.01 -13.00 -22.40
CA MET A 1 -13.58 -12.64 -22.25
C MET A 1 -13.31 -12.03 -20.87
N ALA A 2 -12.53 -12.67 -20.00
CA ALA A 2 -12.19 -12.12 -18.68
C ALA A 2 -10.88 -11.32 -18.77
N ASN A 3 -10.97 -10.05 -19.18
CA ASN A 3 -9.83 -9.14 -19.14
C ASN A 3 -9.44 -8.90 -17.67
N LYS A 4 -8.47 -9.69 -17.16
CA LYS A 4 -7.94 -9.62 -15.80
C LYS A 4 -7.19 -8.30 -15.63
N THR A 5 -7.95 -7.24 -15.39
CA THR A 5 -7.40 -5.93 -15.14
C THR A 5 -6.61 -5.95 -13.83
N LYS A 6 -5.31 -5.68 -13.96
CA LYS A 6 -4.32 -5.83 -12.90
C LYS A 6 -4.62 -4.88 -11.75
N CYS A 7 -4.42 -5.36 -10.53
CA CYS A 7 -4.53 -4.54 -9.31
C CYS A 7 -3.26 -3.67 -9.18
N VAL A 8 -3.26 -2.51 -9.86
CA VAL A 8 -2.14 -1.57 -9.93
C VAL A 8 -2.44 -0.31 -9.13
N LYS A 9 -1.40 0.30 -8.58
CA LYS A 9 -1.51 1.58 -7.86
C LYS A 9 -1.80 2.69 -8.87
N ASP A 10 -2.74 3.56 -8.54
CA ASP A 10 -3.09 4.72 -9.35
C ASP A 10 -2.66 6.00 -8.60
N ASN A 11 -2.11 6.97 -9.33
CA ASN A 11 -1.57 8.21 -8.78
C ASN A 11 -2.38 9.46 -9.22
N THR A 12 -3.57 9.27 -9.78
CA THR A 12 -4.48 10.39 -10.12
C THR A 12 -4.87 11.19 -8.87
N LYS A 13 -5.24 12.46 -9.07
CA LYS A 13 -5.64 13.40 -7.99
C LYS A 13 -6.72 12.81 -7.07
N LYS A 14 -7.66 12.04 -7.64
CA LYS A 14 -8.72 11.32 -6.92
C LYS A 14 -8.18 10.41 -5.80
N TYR A 15 -7.08 9.69 -6.05
CA TYR A 15 -6.50 8.74 -5.11
C TYR A 15 -5.48 9.38 -4.17
N LYS A 16 -5.01 10.59 -4.47
CA LYS A 16 -4.11 11.37 -3.60
C LYS A 16 -4.88 12.07 -2.46
N SER A 17 -6.09 12.58 -2.73
CA SER A 17 -6.87 13.32 -1.73
C SER A 17 -7.66 12.43 -0.77
N ARG A 18 -7.96 11.19 -1.16
CA ARG A 18 -8.79 10.28 -0.35
C ARG A 18 -7.97 9.54 0.70
N PRO A 19 -8.57 9.19 1.86
CA PRO A 19 -7.90 8.39 2.88
C PRO A 19 -7.75 6.91 2.50
N SER A 20 -8.58 6.43 1.57
CA SER A 20 -8.58 5.05 1.09
C SER A 20 -7.29 4.70 0.32
N PRO A 21 -6.98 3.40 0.12
CA PRO A 21 -5.81 2.99 -0.65
C PRO A 21 -5.82 3.57 -2.07
N PRO A 22 -4.65 3.93 -2.63
CA PRO A 22 -4.50 4.42 -4.01
C PRO A 22 -4.57 3.26 -5.01
N PHE A 23 -5.60 2.43 -4.87
CA PHE A 23 -5.84 1.24 -5.67
C PHE A 23 -7.34 1.15 -5.98
N PRO A 24 -7.75 0.77 -7.18
CA PRO A 24 -9.15 0.54 -7.49
C PRO A 24 -9.67 -0.77 -6.89
N ALA A 25 -10.69 -0.69 -6.01
CA ALA A 25 -11.24 -1.84 -5.29
C ALA A 25 -11.79 -2.95 -6.23
N ASN A 26 -12.44 -2.55 -7.35
CA ASN A 26 -12.95 -3.45 -8.39
C ASN A 26 -11.87 -4.32 -9.04
N LYS A 27 -10.64 -3.81 -9.13
CA LYS A 27 -9.49 -4.53 -9.69
C LYS A 27 -8.77 -5.37 -8.63
N CYS A 28 -8.84 -4.93 -7.38
CA CYS A 28 -8.18 -5.54 -6.23
C CYS A 28 -9.15 -6.38 -5.38
N LYS A 29 -9.92 -7.27 -6.01
CA LYS A 29 -10.96 -8.08 -5.34
C LYS A 29 -10.39 -8.89 -4.16
N GLY A 30 -10.99 -8.76 -2.98
CA GLY A 30 -10.64 -9.53 -1.79
C GLY A 30 -9.28 -9.22 -1.15
N LYS A 31 -8.54 -8.22 -1.65
CA LYS A 31 -7.24 -7.83 -1.10
C LYS A 31 -7.39 -6.87 0.07
N THR A 32 -6.37 -6.84 0.94
CA THR A 32 -6.23 -5.85 2.00
C THR A 32 -5.07 -4.91 1.66
N LYS A 33 -5.27 -3.60 1.77
CA LYS A 33 -4.27 -2.58 1.46
C LYS A 33 -4.30 -1.47 2.51
N LYS A 34 -3.14 -0.85 2.72
CA LYS A 34 -2.99 0.33 3.59
C LYS A 34 -3.51 1.56 2.85
N GLY A 35 -4.35 2.34 3.51
CA GLY A 35 -4.82 3.64 3.05
C GLY A 35 -3.77 4.73 3.20
N ASN A 36 -4.02 5.88 2.59
CA ASN A 36 -3.16 7.07 2.74
C ASN A 36 -3.16 7.58 4.19
N ASN A 37 -4.24 7.34 4.93
CA ASN A 37 -4.34 7.63 6.37
C ASN A 37 -3.65 6.59 7.26
N GLY A 38 -2.98 5.59 6.68
CA GLY A 38 -2.31 4.52 7.41
C GLY A 38 -3.22 3.41 7.95
N LYS A 39 -4.55 3.52 7.84
CA LYS A 39 -5.50 2.48 8.24
C LYS A 39 -5.54 1.34 7.23
N MET A 40 -5.93 0.14 7.67
CA MET A 40 -6.08 -1.02 6.80
C MET A 40 -7.48 -1.06 6.19
N PHE A 41 -7.57 -1.33 4.89
CA PHE A 41 -8.83 -1.47 4.17
C PHE A 41 -8.88 -2.80 3.42
N LYS A 42 -10.04 -3.46 3.42
CA LYS A 42 -10.32 -4.70 2.69
C LYS A 42 -11.30 -4.42 1.55
N SER A 43 -11.02 -4.97 0.37
CA SER A 43 -11.92 -4.92 -0.78
C SER A 43 -13.04 -5.94 -0.58
N LYS A 44 -14.29 -5.47 -0.43
CA LYS A 44 -15.49 -6.31 -0.30
C LYS A 44 -16.51 -5.93 -1.39
N PRO A 45 -17.18 -6.91 -2.02
CA PRO A 45 -18.30 -6.64 -2.90
C PRO A 45 -19.48 -6.07 -2.11
N ASP A 46 -20.19 -5.15 -2.74
CA ASP A 46 -21.49 -4.63 -2.31
C ASP A 46 -22.63 -5.53 -2.84
N VAL A 47 -23.88 -5.23 -2.49
CA VAL A 47 -25.08 -5.93 -2.99
C VAL A 47 -25.16 -5.94 -4.52
N ASN A 48 -24.65 -4.88 -5.16
CA ASN A 48 -24.57 -4.75 -6.62
C ASN A 48 -23.31 -5.41 -7.23
N GLY A 49 -22.54 -6.18 -6.46
CA GLY A 49 -21.29 -6.84 -6.91
C GLY A 49 -20.08 -5.91 -7.10
N VAL A 50 -20.26 -4.60 -6.96
CA VAL A 50 -19.19 -3.60 -7.04
C VAL A 50 -18.33 -3.68 -5.78
N HIS A 51 -17.02 -3.77 -5.94
CA HIS A 51 -16.12 -3.85 -4.80
C HIS A 51 -15.79 -2.46 -4.25
N LYS A 52 -15.87 -2.31 -2.93
CA LYS A 52 -15.56 -1.08 -2.20
C LYS A 52 -14.49 -1.34 -1.14
N TRP A 53 -13.72 -0.30 -0.80
CA TRP A 53 -12.74 -0.37 0.29
C TRP A 53 -13.44 -0.16 1.63
N VAL A 54 -13.41 -1.19 2.48
CA VAL A 54 -14.01 -1.16 3.83
C VAL A 54 -12.88 -1.16 4.85
N ALA A 55 -12.90 -0.21 5.79
CA ALA A 55 -11.89 -0.11 6.85
C ALA A 55 -11.95 -1.35 7.75
N VAL A 56 -10.79 -1.91 8.09
CA VAL A 56 -10.64 -3.00 9.05
C VAL A 56 -10.33 -2.35 10.39
N VAL A 57 -11.37 -1.96 11.12
CA VAL A 57 -11.21 -1.47 12.50
C VAL A 57 -10.94 -2.65 13.42
N SER A 58 -10.00 -2.47 14.35
CA SER A 58 -9.73 -3.44 15.41
C SER A 58 -10.83 -3.34 16.47
N ALA A 59 -11.82 -4.22 16.36
CA ALA A 59 -12.64 -4.78 17.44
C ALA A 59 -13.40 -3.87 18.44
N SER A 60 -13.51 -2.55 18.29
CA SER A 60 -14.38 -1.74 19.17
C SER A 60 -15.64 -1.16 18.52
N ALA A 61 -15.85 -1.29 17.21
CA ALA A 61 -17.12 -0.88 16.60
C ALA A 61 -17.43 -1.68 15.34
N SER A 62 -18.65 -2.19 15.24
CA SER A 62 -19.30 -2.86 14.09
C SER A 62 -18.87 -4.31 13.76
N ALA A 63 -19.63 -5.23 14.36
CA ALA A 63 -19.64 -6.67 14.13
C ALA A 63 -20.21 -7.06 12.76
N THR A 64 -19.59 -8.04 12.09
CA THR A 64 -20.27 -9.19 11.45
C THR A 64 -19.23 -10.19 10.97
N LYS A 65 -19.39 -11.44 11.44
CA LYS A 65 -18.49 -12.59 11.29
C LYS A 65 -18.41 -13.03 9.82
N THR A 66 -17.22 -13.42 9.35
CA THR A 66 -17.04 -14.50 8.36
C THR A 66 -15.56 -14.90 8.29
N LYS A 67 -15.33 -16.19 8.59
CA LYS A 67 -14.05 -16.91 8.55
C LYS A 67 -13.24 -16.60 7.27
N LYS A 68 -11.96 -16.27 7.43
CA LYS A 68 -10.96 -16.63 6.41
C LYS A 68 -9.62 -16.99 7.07
N THR A 69 -9.43 -18.29 7.15
CA THR A 69 -8.19 -19.06 6.99
C THR A 69 -6.86 -18.29 7.05
N LYS A 70 -6.02 -18.77 7.97
CA LYS A 70 -4.59 -18.52 8.12
C LYS A 70 -3.89 -18.39 6.75
N THR A 71 -3.12 -17.33 6.57
CA THR A 71 -1.87 -17.42 5.80
C THR A 71 -0.83 -16.50 6.42
N LYS A 72 0.31 -17.12 6.75
CA LYS A 72 1.46 -16.60 7.48
C LYS A 72 1.92 -15.22 6.98
N LYS A 73 2.09 -14.31 7.95
CA LYS A 73 3.31 -13.54 8.25
C LYS A 73 4.43 -13.61 7.19
N THR A 74 4.76 -12.42 6.67
CA THR A 74 6.12 -11.86 6.54
C THR A 74 7.26 -12.75 6.05
N LYS A 75 7.83 -12.39 4.89
CA LYS A 75 9.29 -12.25 4.76
C LYS A 75 9.63 -10.87 4.20
N THR A 76 9.97 -9.99 5.12
CA THR A 76 10.68 -8.73 4.90
C THR A 76 12.03 -9.06 4.23
N LYS A 77 12.15 -8.83 2.92
CA LYS A 77 13.47 -8.82 2.26
C LYS A 77 13.94 -7.36 2.25
N ARG A 78 14.65 -6.95 3.31
CA ARG A 78 15.46 -5.72 3.32
C ARG A 78 16.42 -5.84 2.13
N ARG A 79 16.24 -5.02 1.09
CA ARG A 79 17.28 -4.81 0.09
C ARG A 79 18.41 -4.06 0.78
N LYS A 80 19.47 -4.79 1.09
CA LYS A 80 20.76 -4.25 1.50
C LYS A 80 21.29 -3.45 0.31
N SER A 81 21.31 -2.13 0.46
CA SER A 81 21.98 -1.20 -0.43
C SER A 81 23.47 -1.58 -0.47
N LYS A 82 23.90 -2.14 -1.59
CA LYS A 82 25.30 -2.09 -2.01
C LYS A 82 25.40 -0.92 -2.98
N LYS A 83 26.09 0.14 -2.59
CA LYS A 83 26.81 0.98 -3.56
C LYS A 83 28.09 1.40 -2.87
N ALA A 84 29.18 0.85 -3.39
CA ALA A 84 30.54 1.19 -3.04
C ALA A 84 30.92 2.56 -3.64
N GLU A 85 31.81 3.24 -2.92
CA GLU A 85 32.63 4.41 -3.28
C GLU A 85 33.38 4.22 -4.61
N PRO A 86 33.86 5.28 -5.29
CA PRO A 86 35.22 5.76 -4.98
C PRO A 86 35.49 7.29 -5.14
N VAL A 87 36.27 7.81 -4.18
CA VAL A 87 37.55 8.57 -4.32
C VAL A 87 37.59 9.93 -5.06
N SER A 88 38.27 10.90 -4.38
CA SER A 88 38.86 12.16 -4.86
C SER A 88 37.87 13.31 -5.06
N GLU A 89 38.01 14.50 -4.47
CA GLU A 89 39.16 15.39 -4.65
C GLU A 89 39.24 16.46 -3.55
N LYS A 90 40.43 16.66 -3.00
CA LYS A 90 40.77 17.77 -2.09
C LYS A 90 40.85 19.06 -2.88
N LYS A 91 40.05 20.06 -2.50
CA LYS A 91 40.09 21.50 -2.85
C LYS A 91 39.10 22.14 -1.88
N SER A 92 39.28 23.27 -1.21
CA SER A 92 40.24 24.36 -1.24
C SER A 92 39.74 25.33 -0.16
N LEU A 93 40.61 26.22 0.33
CA LEU A 93 40.33 27.41 1.16
C LEU A 93 39.93 27.19 2.62
N PHE A 94 40.86 27.45 3.53
CA PHE A 94 40.87 28.72 4.28
C PHE A 94 42.25 28.91 4.92
N SER A 95 43.04 29.80 4.32
CA SER A 95 44.21 30.42 4.93
C SER A 95 43.72 31.39 6.01
N PHE A 96 43.95 31.08 7.28
CA PHE A 96 43.88 32.08 8.34
C PHE A 96 45.19 32.87 8.31
N PHE A 97 45.05 34.14 7.93
CA PHE A 97 46.04 35.19 8.14
C PHE A 97 45.97 35.64 9.61
#